data_AF-A0AAV4CBY5-F1
#
_entry.id   AF-A0AAV4CBY5-F1
#
_cell.length_a   1.000
_cell.length_b   1.000
_cell.length_c   1.000
_cell.angle_alpha   90.00
_cell.angle_beta   90.00
_cell.angle_gamma   90.00
#
_symmetry.space_group_name_H-M   'P 1'
#
loop_
_entity.id
_entity.type
_entity.pdbx_description
1 polymer ?
#
loop_
_entity_poly.entity_id
_entity_poly.type
_entity_poly.pdbx_seq_one_letter_code
_entity_poly.pdbx_strand_id
1 'polypeptide(L)'
;MTSLSSSPSDGPVSSTENHRVAQHIKEIKRRCHEAADAQTSKAVRMVKGSRVDLRAGEHCDNAVVPVPPVDRRRGDPRNIFGANIDRRDDWPIRIAMKAGIISDLYSRNQFDLCPYF
;
A
#
# COMPACT_ATOMS: atom_id res chain seq x y z
N MET A 1 -67.84 -16.73 31.83
CA MET A 1 -67.50 -15.38 31.33
C MET A 1 -66.30 -14.94 32.16
N THR A 2 -65.10 -14.69 31.66
CA THR A 2 -64.65 -14.18 30.36
C THR A 2 -63.18 -14.60 30.17
N SER A 3 -62.86 -15.06 28.97
CA SER A 3 -61.51 -15.25 28.42
C SER A 3 -60.86 -13.90 28.09
N LEU A 4 -59.54 -13.77 28.24
CA LEU A 4 -58.69 -12.95 27.36
C LEU A 4 -57.20 -13.32 27.58
N SER A 5 -56.71 -14.20 26.70
CA SER A 5 -55.29 -14.41 26.43
C SER A 5 -54.79 -13.25 25.57
N SER A 6 -53.79 -12.51 26.05
CA SER A 6 -53.10 -11.50 25.25
C SER A 6 -51.75 -12.07 24.82
N SER A 7 -51.69 -12.58 23.58
CA SER A 7 -50.43 -12.91 22.92
C SER A 7 -49.66 -11.63 22.59
N PRO A 8 -48.33 -11.59 22.69
CA PRO A 8 -47.55 -10.50 22.15
C PRO A 8 -47.59 -10.56 20.62
N SER A 9 -47.91 -9.44 20.00
CA SER A 9 -47.87 -9.22 18.56
C SER A 9 -46.41 -9.21 18.07
N ASP A 10 -46.00 -10.26 17.35
CA ASP A 10 -44.78 -10.27 16.54
C ASP A 10 -44.95 -9.31 15.34
N GLY A 11 -44.51 -8.06 15.52
CA GLY A 11 -44.45 -7.05 14.47
C GLY A 11 -43.29 -7.26 13.47
N PRO A 12 -43.33 -6.61 12.29
CA PRO A 12 -42.43 -6.87 11.17
C PRO A 12 -41.06 -6.16 11.34
N VAL A 13 -40.24 -6.61 12.28
CA VAL A 13 -38.92 -5.99 12.55
C VAL A 13 -37.82 -6.56 11.62
N SER A 14 -37.99 -7.79 11.12
CA SER A 14 -36.96 -8.53 10.37
C SER A 14 -36.67 -8.00 8.95
N SER A 15 -37.67 -7.50 8.22
CA SER A 15 -37.51 -7.13 6.81
C SER A 15 -36.83 -5.78 6.59
N THR A 16 -37.05 -4.81 7.48
CA THR A 16 -36.44 -3.47 7.40
C THR A 16 -34.97 -3.48 7.78
N GLU A 17 -34.58 -4.32 8.75
CA GLU A 17 -33.21 -4.47 9.20
C GLU A 17 -32.34 -5.18 8.15
N ASN A 18 -32.87 -6.25 7.56
CA ASN A 18 -32.23 -6.92 6.42
C ASN A 18 -32.01 -5.98 5.22
N HIS A 19 -32.97 -5.09 4.95
CA HIS A 19 -32.81 -4.07 3.90
C HIS A 19 -31.69 -3.07 4.24
N ARG A 20 -31.61 -2.59 5.48
CA ARG A 20 -30.55 -1.67 5.93
C ARG A 20 -29.16 -2.28 5.82
N VAL A 21 -29.02 -3.54 6.23
CA VAL A 21 -27.75 -4.29 6.11
C VAL A 21 -27.35 -4.44 4.63
N ALA A 22 -28.30 -4.78 3.75
CA ALA A 22 -28.03 -4.89 2.32
C ALA A 22 -27.59 -3.56 1.69
N GLN A 23 -28.19 -2.44 2.10
CA GLN A 23 -27.76 -1.10 1.65
C GLN A 23 -26.37 -0.75 2.18
N HIS A 24 -26.08 -1.08 3.44
CA HIS A 24 -24.77 -0.82 4.04
C HIS A 24 -23.65 -1.61 3.34
N ILE A 25 -23.89 -2.88 3.00
CA ILE A 25 -22.93 -3.71 2.24
C ILE A 25 -22.66 -3.11 0.85
N LYS A 26 -23.69 -2.60 0.16
CA LYS A 26 -23.52 -1.92 -1.13
C LYS A 26 -22.65 -0.68 -1.00
N GLU A 27 -22.88 0.11 0.03
CA GLU A 27 -22.09 1.32 0.31
C GLU A 27 -20.63 0.99 0.65
N ILE A 28 -20.38 -0.07 1.45
CA ILE A 28 -19.01 -0.53 1.75
C ILE A 28 -18.29 -0.91 0.45
N LYS A 29 -18.94 -1.70 -0.42
CA LYS A 29 -18.35 -2.11 -1.70
C LYS A 29 -18.01 -0.91 -2.59
N ARG A 30 -18.91 0.08 -2.65
CA ARG A 30 -18.69 1.33 -3.39
C ARG A 30 -17.47 2.06 -2.85
N ARG A 31 -17.38 2.26 -1.53
CA ARG A 31 -16.25 2.94 -0.88
C ARG A 31 -14.93 2.20 -1.08
N CYS A 32 -14.94 0.87 -1.01
CA CYS A 32 -13.74 0.07 -1.29
C CYS A 32 -13.25 0.27 -2.72
N HIS A 33 -14.16 0.32 -3.70
CA HIS A 33 -13.81 0.58 -5.09
C HIS A 33 -13.23 1.99 -5.27
N GLU A 34 -13.92 3.01 -4.75
CA GLU A 34 -13.46 4.40 -4.81
C GLU A 34 -12.09 4.59 -4.13
N ALA A 35 -11.87 3.93 -2.99
CA ALA A 35 -10.59 3.95 -2.30
C ALA A 35 -9.48 3.31 -3.15
N ALA A 36 -9.74 2.20 -3.82
CA ALA A 36 -8.78 1.54 -4.70
C ALA A 36 -8.42 2.43 -5.91
N ASP A 37 -9.40 3.09 -6.52
CA ASP A 37 -9.19 3.99 -7.65
C ASP A 37 -8.39 5.24 -7.22
N ALA A 38 -8.70 5.78 -6.04
CA ALA A 38 -7.97 6.91 -5.47
C ALA A 38 -6.52 6.54 -5.14
N GLN A 39 -6.28 5.35 -4.56
CA GLN A 39 -4.94 4.84 -4.30
C GLN A 39 -4.14 4.67 -5.60
N THR A 40 -4.76 4.09 -6.63
CA THR A 40 -4.14 3.90 -7.94
C THR A 40 -3.78 5.25 -8.58
N SER A 41 -4.73 6.20 -8.58
CA SER A 41 -4.52 7.54 -9.12
C SER A 41 -3.40 8.29 -8.38
N LYS A 42 -3.31 8.13 -7.07
CA LYS A 42 -2.24 8.72 -6.25
C LYS A 42 -0.89 8.09 -6.58
N ALA A 43 -0.81 6.76 -6.69
CA ALA A 43 0.41 6.05 -7.05
C ALA A 43 0.96 6.51 -8.41
N VAL A 44 0.09 6.64 -9.41
CA VAL A 44 0.47 7.16 -10.74
C VAL A 44 1.08 8.56 -10.66
N ARG A 45 0.46 9.46 -9.89
CA ARG A 45 0.99 10.82 -9.69
C ARG A 45 2.34 10.81 -8.98
N MET A 46 2.52 9.95 -7.98
CA MET A 46 3.78 9.82 -7.24
C MET A 46 4.91 9.32 -8.14
N VAL A 47 4.67 8.33 -8.99
CA VAL A 47 5.67 7.84 -9.96
C VAL A 47 6.02 8.93 -10.97
N LYS A 48 5.02 9.65 -11.48
CA LYS A 48 5.24 10.76 -12.43
C LYS A 48 6.09 11.87 -11.79
N GLY A 49 5.78 12.30 -10.57
CA GLY A 49 6.56 13.29 -9.84
C GLY A 49 7.98 12.82 -9.55
N SER A 50 8.12 11.57 -9.10
CA SER A 50 9.42 10.94 -8.84
C SER A 50 10.36 10.95 -10.04
N ARG A 51 9.84 10.82 -11.28
CA ARG A 51 10.66 10.86 -12.49
C ARG A 51 11.15 12.27 -12.85
N VAL A 52 10.45 13.30 -12.38
CA VAL A 52 10.80 14.71 -12.63
C VAL A 52 11.76 15.21 -11.55
N ASP A 53 11.47 14.88 -10.29
CA ASP A 53 12.15 15.47 -9.14
C ASP A 53 13.44 14.75 -8.75
N LEU A 54 13.59 13.47 -9.12
CA LEU A 54 14.72 12.65 -8.69
C LEU A 54 15.60 12.26 -9.88
N ARG A 55 16.92 12.48 -9.73
CA ARG A 55 17.94 12.02 -10.69
C ARG A 55 17.79 10.52 -10.93
N ALA A 56 17.82 10.09 -12.19
CA ALA A 56 17.85 8.68 -12.51
C ALA A 56 19.14 8.03 -11.95
N GLY A 57 19.01 6.90 -11.25
CA GLY A 57 20.15 6.09 -10.84
C GLY A 57 20.75 5.37 -12.03
N GLU A 58 22.05 5.49 -12.23
CA GLU A 58 22.78 4.80 -13.29
C GLU A 58 23.23 3.41 -12.82
N HIS A 59 23.72 2.59 -13.76
CA HIS A 59 24.33 1.33 -13.43
C HIS A 59 25.53 1.53 -12.49
N CYS A 60 25.69 0.66 -11.50
CA CYS A 60 26.70 0.74 -10.43
C CYS A 60 26.57 1.94 -9.49
N ASP A 61 25.54 2.78 -9.61
CA ASP A 61 25.30 3.81 -8.61
C ASP A 61 25.00 3.16 -7.25
N ASN A 62 25.55 3.77 -6.21
CA ASN A 62 25.30 3.39 -4.85
C ASN A 62 23.90 3.82 -4.42
N ALA A 63 23.14 2.88 -3.85
CA ALA A 63 21.78 3.07 -3.42
C ALA A 63 21.63 2.75 -1.93
N VAL A 64 20.77 3.52 -1.27
CA VAL A 64 20.44 3.40 0.14
C VAL A 64 18.93 3.25 0.26
N VAL A 65 18.48 2.07 0.71
CA VAL A 65 17.05 1.79 0.93
C VAL A 65 16.74 1.96 2.41
N PRO A 66 15.87 2.91 2.81
CA PRO A 66 15.45 3.03 4.20
C PRO A 66 14.55 1.86 4.60
N VAL A 67 14.83 1.27 5.76
CA VAL A 67 13.99 0.23 6.36
C VAL A 67 12.85 0.90 7.11
N PRO A 68 11.58 0.56 6.82
CA PRO A 68 10.44 1.11 7.53
C PRO A 68 10.53 0.89 9.04
N PRO A 69 10.09 1.84 9.88
CA PRO A 69 10.15 1.68 11.34
C PRO A 69 9.41 0.44 11.87
N VAL A 70 8.38 -0.03 11.16
CA VAL A 70 7.60 -1.24 11.51
C VAL A 70 8.41 -2.52 11.36
N ASP A 71 9.32 -2.56 10.40
CA ASP A 71 10.17 -3.73 10.11
C ASP A 71 11.47 -3.72 10.94
N ARG A 72 11.73 -2.62 11.66
CA ARG A 72 12.98 -2.35 12.36
C ARG A 72 12.87 -2.60 13.86
N ARG A 73 13.66 -3.52 14.42
CA ARG A 73 13.79 -3.71 15.88
C ARG A 73 14.74 -2.67 16.49
N ARG A 74 14.74 -2.60 17.83
CA ARG A 74 15.64 -1.69 18.56
C ARG A 74 17.10 -2.08 18.30
N GLY A 75 17.83 -1.23 17.60
CA GLY A 75 19.24 -1.43 17.27
C GLY A 75 19.50 -1.89 15.83
N ASP A 76 18.46 -2.22 15.08
CA ASP A 76 18.61 -2.63 13.67
C ASP A 76 19.08 -1.46 12.79
N PRO A 77 19.87 -1.74 11.74
CA PRO A 77 20.26 -0.75 10.75
C PRO A 77 19.06 0.01 10.20
N ARG A 78 19.20 1.33 10.04
CA ARG A 78 18.13 2.17 9.48
C ARG A 78 18.00 2.00 7.97
N ASN A 79 19.11 1.64 7.32
CA ASN A 79 19.22 1.62 5.88
C ASN A 79 19.97 0.37 5.41
N ILE A 80 19.59 -0.09 4.23
CA ILE A 80 20.19 -1.17 3.47
C ILE A 80 21.03 -0.51 2.37
N PHE A 81 22.34 -0.82 2.30
CA PHE A 81 23.27 -0.26 1.33
C PHE A 81 23.58 -1.26 0.21
N GLY A 82 23.42 -0.84 -1.04
CA GLY A 82 23.73 -1.68 -2.20
C GLY A 82 24.08 -0.86 -3.43
N ALA A 83 24.23 -1.54 -4.56
CA ALA A 83 24.49 -0.94 -5.85
C ALA A 83 23.36 -1.27 -6.84
N ASN A 84 23.01 -0.33 -7.70
CA ASN A 84 22.13 -0.58 -8.84
C ASN A 84 22.83 -1.52 -9.84
N ILE A 85 22.20 -2.65 -10.15
CA ILE A 85 22.75 -3.64 -11.09
C ILE A 85 22.04 -3.68 -12.44
N ASP A 86 20.95 -2.93 -12.61
CA ASP A 86 20.28 -2.89 -13.91
C ASP A 86 21.02 -1.95 -14.86
N ARG A 87 21.13 -2.37 -16.11
CA ARG A 87 21.82 -1.63 -17.20
C ARG A 87 20.87 -0.82 -18.06
N ARG A 88 19.57 -0.90 -17.76
CA ARG A 88 18.54 -0.22 -18.52
C ARG A 88 18.16 1.05 -17.76
N ASP A 89 17.85 2.10 -18.52
CA ASP A 89 17.40 3.38 -17.98
C ASP A 89 15.92 3.37 -17.56
N ASP A 90 15.28 2.18 -17.56
CA ASP A 90 13.90 1.99 -17.15
C ASP A 90 13.78 1.66 -15.66
N TRP A 91 12.77 2.26 -15.04
CA TRP A 91 12.37 1.99 -13.66
C TRP A 91 11.26 0.94 -13.67
N PRO A 92 11.20 0.02 -12.70
CA PRO A 92 11.97 -0.05 -11.44
C PRO A 92 13.30 -0.83 -11.51
N ILE A 93 14.22 -0.57 -10.58
CA ILE A 93 15.58 -1.16 -10.55
C ILE A 93 15.74 -2.26 -9.50
N ARG A 94 16.78 -3.07 -9.66
CA ARG A 94 17.27 -4.03 -8.65
C ARG A 94 18.52 -3.52 -7.96
N ILE A 95 18.57 -3.78 -6.66
CA ILE A 95 19.68 -3.41 -5.79
C ILE A 95 20.41 -4.67 -5.35
N ALA A 96 21.71 -4.72 -5.62
CA ALA A 96 22.58 -5.79 -5.18
C ALA A 96 23.41 -5.38 -3.97
N MET A 97 23.67 -6.34 -3.10
CA MET A 97 24.50 -6.23 -1.92
C MET A 97 25.53 -7.36 -1.93
N LYS A 98 26.52 -7.28 -1.04
CA LYS A 98 27.49 -8.37 -0.85
C LYS A 98 26.83 -9.72 -0.53
N ALA A 99 25.69 -9.70 0.18
CA ALA A 99 24.96 -10.90 0.57
C ALA A 99 24.05 -11.47 -0.55
N GLY A 100 23.87 -10.74 -1.65
CA GLY A 100 22.98 -11.14 -2.75
C GLY A 100 22.18 -9.97 -3.32
N ILE A 101 21.23 -10.30 -4.20
CA ILE A 101 20.33 -9.33 -4.83
C ILE A 101 19.01 -9.32 -4.07
N ILE A 102 18.47 -8.13 -3.77
CA ILE A 102 17.16 -8.02 -3.15
C ILE A 102 16.09 -8.48 -4.16
N SER A 103 15.14 -9.29 -3.72
CA SER A 103 14.09 -9.86 -4.59
C SER A 103 13.19 -8.81 -5.22
N ASP A 104 13.04 -7.67 -4.54
CA ASP A 104 12.06 -6.65 -4.87
C ASP A 104 12.62 -5.64 -5.86
N LEU A 105 11.71 -5.09 -6.66
CA LEU A 105 11.99 -4.00 -7.58
C LEU A 105 11.71 -2.66 -6.90
N TYR A 106 12.66 -1.74 -6.98
CA TYR A 106 12.58 -0.45 -6.32
C TYR A 106 12.30 0.68 -7.32
N SER A 107 11.26 1.46 -7.05
CA SER A 107 11.03 2.74 -7.73
C SER A 107 11.95 3.82 -7.16
N ARG A 108 12.20 4.86 -7.95
CA ARG A 108 13.20 5.89 -7.60
C ARG A 108 12.94 6.58 -6.25
N ASN A 109 11.68 6.74 -5.84
CA ASN A 109 11.29 7.33 -4.55
C ASN A 109 11.46 6.40 -3.33
N GLN A 110 11.83 5.14 -3.51
CA GLN A 110 11.98 4.16 -2.43
C GLN A 110 13.42 4.02 -1.91
N PHE A 111 14.37 4.74 -2.51
CA PHE A 111 15.77 4.70 -2.12
C PHE A 111 16.44 6.03 -2.45
N ASP A 112 17.60 6.28 -1.87
CA ASP A 112 18.44 7.44 -2.17
C ASP A 112 19.72 7.02 -2.87
N LEU A 113 20.20 7.88 -3.79
CA LEU A 113 21.51 7.70 -4.40
C LEU A 113 22.56 8.28 -3.47
N CYS A 114 23.61 7.51 -3.17
CA CYS A 114 24.71 7.93 -2.32
C CYS A 114 25.94 8.24 -3.17
N PRO A 115 26.23 9.52 -3.46
CA PRO A 115 27.37 9.88 -4.31
C PRO A 115 28.74 9.66 -3.63
N TYR A 116 28.76 9.45 -2.32
CA TYR A 116 30.00 9.31 -1.56
C TYR A 116 30.08 7.94 -0.90
N PHE A 117 31.17 7.25 -1.22
CA PHE A 117 31.82 6.24 -0.38
C PHE A 117 33.31 6.55 -0.34
#